data_AF-A0A1H3I489-F1
#
_entry.id   AF-A0A1H3I489-F1
#
_cell.length_a   1.000
_cell.length_b   1.000
_cell.length_c   1.000
_cell.angle_alpha   90.00
_cell.angle_beta   90.00
_cell.angle_gamma   90.00
#
_symmetry.space_group_name_H-M   'P 1'
#
loop_
_entity.id
_entity.type
_entity.pdbx_description
1 polymer ?
#
loop_
_entity_poly.entity_id
_entity_poly.type
_entity_poly.pdbx_seq_one_letter_code
_entity_poly.pdbx_strand_id
1 'polypeptide(L)'
;MTDIRTARVRAPELRGRGWLNTGGKDLTLADLRGKVTIVDFWTFCCINCLHVLDELRPLEEEFGDVLVVVGVHSPKFEHERDPDALAAAVERYGVAHPVLDDPDLQMWQQYAAKAWPTLSVIDPEGYVVASMAGEGHAEGLARLITELIETHEAKGTLHRGSGPYVPPAEPETALRFPGKAVALEGGGFLVTDSARHSVVELAADGETVVRRIGSGTRGRADGASAESSFSEPQGLCLLPRQTAEIAGYDLVVADTVNHLLRGVRLATGEVLTVAGTGRQWRSTVDNHPHDAVSIDLSSPWDVAWYDDRVIIAMAGIHQLWWFDPVKRTAGVYAGTTVEALRDGPLPDVWMAQPSGLSASADGRRLWVADSETSALRYVEDGALHTAVGQGLFDFGHVDGPAAEALLQHPLGVCALPDGSALVADTYNGAVRRFDPTADAVSTVADGLGEPSDVVLGPEGEVLVVESSAHRLTRLAPGALSAAGARTVTGQRHRTERPPTELAAGEVTLEIVFTPAPGQKLDDTFGPSTRLEVSASPPELLVEGAGSTTELTRRLVINPAVSAGVLQVVAQAATCDADVEHAACHLTRQDWGVPVRVTDAGTGRLPLILRGLDA
;
A
#
# COMPACT_ATOMS: atom_id res chain seq x y z
N MET A 1 20.29 -18.32 -36.29
CA MET A 1 20.74 -18.06 -34.91
C MET A 1 20.29 -19.24 -34.09
N THR A 2 21.24 -19.93 -33.45
CA THR A 2 20.99 -21.10 -32.61
C THR A 2 19.99 -20.75 -31.52
N ASP A 3 18.84 -21.42 -31.57
CA ASP A 3 17.79 -21.45 -30.55
C ASP A 3 18.42 -22.00 -29.25
N ILE A 4 18.93 -21.10 -28.41
CA ILE A 4 19.30 -21.45 -27.04
C ILE A 4 17.98 -21.72 -26.35
N ARG A 5 17.56 -23.00 -26.35
CA ARG A 5 16.49 -23.48 -25.49
C ARG A 5 16.87 -23.12 -24.06
N THR A 6 16.29 -22.04 -23.53
CA THR A 6 16.36 -21.70 -22.11
C THR A 6 15.92 -22.93 -21.33
N ALA A 7 16.75 -23.35 -20.37
CA ALA A 7 16.44 -24.52 -19.55
C ALA A 7 15.13 -24.25 -18.79
N ARG A 8 14.10 -25.09 -18.96
CA ARG A 8 12.84 -24.95 -18.22
C ARG A 8 13.10 -25.16 -16.74
N VAL A 9 12.68 -24.20 -15.91
CA VAL A 9 12.83 -24.27 -14.45
C VAL A 9 11.55 -24.86 -13.84
N ARG A 10 11.70 -25.91 -13.03
CA ARG A 10 10.58 -26.48 -12.26
C ARG A 10 10.23 -25.55 -11.12
N ALA A 11 8.94 -25.32 -10.90
CA ALA A 11 8.48 -24.58 -9.73
C ALA A 11 8.87 -25.32 -8.43
N PRO A 12 9.47 -24.64 -7.44
CA PRO A 12 9.69 -25.21 -6.11
C PRO A 12 8.36 -25.61 -5.44
N GLU A 13 8.36 -26.71 -4.68
CA GLU A 13 7.15 -27.14 -3.96
C GLU A 13 6.68 -26.10 -2.95
N LEU A 14 5.37 -25.90 -2.86
CA LEU A 14 4.76 -24.90 -1.97
C LEU A 14 4.75 -25.41 -0.53
N ARG A 15 5.50 -24.74 0.36
CA ARG A 15 5.65 -25.10 1.78
C ARG A 15 5.56 -23.86 2.65
N GLY A 16 4.81 -23.95 3.73
CA GLY A 16 4.62 -22.86 4.68
C GLY A 16 4.05 -23.39 6.00
N ARG A 17 3.74 -22.48 6.91
CA ARG A 17 3.18 -22.80 8.23
C ARG A 17 1.76 -23.39 8.13
N GLY A 18 0.99 -22.92 7.15
CA GLY A 18 -0.37 -23.38 6.90
C GLY A 18 -1.02 -22.67 5.72
N TRP A 19 -2.26 -23.08 5.42
CA TRP A 19 -3.07 -22.54 4.33
C TRP A 19 -4.36 -21.89 4.84
N LEU A 20 -4.72 -20.75 4.26
CA LEU A 20 -6.03 -20.12 4.39
C LEU A 20 -6.82 -20.30 3.09
N ASN A 21 -8.14 -20.20 3.17
CA ASN A 21 -9.06 -20.31 2.04
C ASN A 21 -9.02 -21.64 1.27
N THR A 22 -8.66 -22.74 1.93
CA THR A 22 -8.59 -24.10 1.34
C THR A 22 -9.49 -25.12 2.03
N GLY A 23 -10.34 -24.68 2.97
CA GLY A 23 -11.18 -25.58 3.77
C GLY A 23 -10.37 -26.52 4.68
N GLY A 24 -9.17 -26.10 5.09
CA GLY A 24 -8.25 -26.90 5.93
C GLY A 24 -7.40 -27.91 5.16
N LYS A 25 -7.37 -27.84 3.83
CA LYS A 25 -6.50 -28.68 3.00
C LYS A 25 -5.14 -28.01 2.79
N ASP A 26 -4.07 -28.75 3.07
CA ASP A 26 -2.72 -28.37 2.62
C ASP A 26 -2.59 -28.69 1.12
N LEU A 27 -2.32 -27.66 0.31
CA LEU A 27 -2.15 -27.81 -1.13
C LEU A 27 -0.69 -28.10 -1.49
N THR A 28 -0.53 -28.86 -2.57
CA THR A 28 0.76 -29.13 -3.22
C THR A 28 0.73 -28.66 -4.68
N LEU A 29 1.88 -28.45 -5.32
CA LEU A 29 1.93 -28.20 -6.76
C LEU A 29 1.30 -29.33 -7.58
N ALA A 30 1.29 -30.56 -7.06
CA ALA A 30 0.63 -31.68 -7.72
C ALA A 30 -0.90 -31.50 -7.78
N ASP A 31 -1.51 -30.89 -6.75
CA ASP A 31 -2.94 -30.57 -6.73
C ASP A 31 -3.33 -29.50 -7.76
N LEU A 32 -2.37 -28.67 -8.17
CA LEU A 32 -2.57 -27.56 -9.10
C LEU A 32 -2.23 -27.93 -10.56
N ARG A 33 -1.73 -29.15 -10.81
CA ARG A 33 -1.39 -29.60 -12.16
C ARG A 33 -2.58 -29.58 -13.11
N GLY A 34 -2.29 -29.19 -14.35
CA GLY A 34 -3.31 -29.01 -15.37
C GLY A 34 -3.92 -27.61 -15.40
N LYS A 35 -3.57 -26.72 -14.47
CA LYS A 35 -4.02 -25.33 -14.45
C LYS A 35 -2.82 -24.39 -14.56
N VAL A 36 -3.07 -23.19 -15.10
CA VAL A 36 -2.12 -22.09 -14.96
C VAL A 36 -2.16 -21.66 -13.49
N THR A 37 -1.00 -21.53 -12.85
CA THR A 37 -0.92 -21.08 -11.46
C THR A 37 -0.13 -19.78 -11.37
N ILE A 38 -0.70 -18.75 -10.76
CA ILE A 38 0.03 -17.53 -10.39
C ILE A 38 0.35 -17.60 -8.90
N VAL A 39 1.64 -17.56 -8.57
CA VAL A 39 2.12 -17.43 -7.20
C VAL A 39 2.42 -15.95 -6.95
N ASP A 40 1.68 -15.33 -6.04
CA ASP A 40 1.82 -13.93 -5.66
C ASP A 40 2.52 -13.80 -4.31
N PHE A 41 3.76 -13.30 -4.30
CA PHE A 41 4.50 -12.99 -3.08
C PHE A 41 4.10 -11.62 -2.59
N TRP A 42 3.31 -11.59 -1.52
CA TRP A 42 2.67 -10.37 -1.03
C TRP A 42 2.81 -10.23 0.48
N THR A 43 2.60 -9.01 0.97
CA THR A 43 2.52 -8.66 2.38
C THR A 43 1.36 -7.68 2.53
N PHE A 44 0.62 -7.74 3.63
CA PHE A 44 -0.66 -7.04 3.71
C PHE A 44 -0.55 -5.56 4.10
N CYS A 45 0.64 -5.09 4.48
CA CYS A 45 0.91 -3.68 4.71
C CYS A 45 1.11 -2.86 3.42
N CYS A 46 1.64 -3.51 2.37
CA CYS A 46 2.21 -2.83 1.20
C CYS A 46 1.12 -2.44 0.20
N ILE A 47 1.00 -1.14 -0.11
CA ILE A 47 0.01 -0.64 -1.06
C ILE A 47 0.15 -1.23 -2.46
N ASN A 48 1.38 -1.49 -2.91
CA ASN A 48 1.62 -2.11 -4.22
C ASN A 48 1.07 -3.54 -4.27
N CYS A 49 1.13 -4.28 -3.15
CA CYS A 49 0.51 -5.61 -3.05
C CYS A 49 -1.01 -5.51 -3.13
N LEU A 50 -1.61 -4.53 -2.45
CA LEU A 50 -3.06 -4.33 -2.49
C LEU A 50 -3.56 -3.98 -3.90
N HIS A 51 -2.83 -3.16 -4.65
CA HIS A 51 -3.15 -2.90 -6.06
C HIS A 51 -3.07 -4.17 -6.91
N VAL A 52 -2.08 -5.05 -6.67
CA VAL A 52 -1.99 -6.33 -7.37
C VAL A 52 -3.16 -7.26 -7.04
N LEU A 53 -3.67 -7.27 -5.81
CA LEU A 53 -4.90 -8.01 -5.50
C LEU A 53 -6.06 -7.53 -6.39
N ASP A 54 -6.24 -6.22 -6.56
CA ASP A 54 -7.29 -5.67 -7.41
C ASP A 54 -7.05 -5.90 -8.91
N GLU A 55 -5.79 -5.97 -9.35
CA GLU A 55 -5.42 -6.40 -10.71
C GLU A 55 -5.74 -7.89 -10.99
N LEU A 56 -5.63 -8.74 -9.97
CA LEU A 56 -5.84 -10.18 -10.09
C LEU A 56 -7.33 -10.55 -10.09
N ARG A 57 -8.21 -9.82 -9.39
CA ARG A 57 -9.65 -10.16 -9.31
C ARG A 57 -10.32 -10.37 -10.66
N PRO A 58 -10.19 -9.48 -11.66
CA PRO A 58 -10.81 -9.70 -12.97
C PRO A 58 -10.26 -10.93 -13.68
N LEU A 59 -8.97 -11.25 -13.50
CA LEU A 59 -8.35 -12.45 -14.07
C LEU A 59 -8.87 -13.73 -13.41
N GLU A 60 -9.09 -13.71 -12.09
CA GLU A 60 -9.71 -14.81 -11.35
C GLU A 60 -11.15 -15.06 -11.80
N GLU A 61 -11.92 -14.00 -12.04
CA GLU A 61 -13.28 -14.08 -12.56
C GLU A 61 -13.32 -14.61 -14.00
N GLU A 62 -12.45 -14.09 -14.88
CA GLU A 62 -12.42 -14.46 -16.30
C GLU A 62 -11.87 -15.88 -16.53
N PHE A 63 -10.77 -16.23 -15.86
CA PHE A 63 -10.03 -17.46 -16.12
C PHE A 63 -10.18 -18.53 -15.02
N GLY A 64 -11.09 -18.36 -14.05
CA GLY A 64 -11.19 -19.22 -12.87
C GLY A 64 -11.39 -20.73 -13.14
N ASP A 65 -11.82 -21.12 -14.35
CA ASP A 65 -11.90 -22.53 -14.74
C ASP A 65 -10.54 -23.15 -15.08
N VAL A 66 -9.51 -22.36 -15.38
CA VAL A 66 -8.16 -22.79 -15.79
C VAL A 66 -7.02 -22.15 -14.98
N LEU A 67 -7.30 -21.08 -14.25
CA LEU A 67 -6.36 -20.34 -13.41
C LEU A 67 -6.54 -20.70 -11.93
N VAL A 68 -5.43 -20.75 -11.19
CA VAL A 68 -5.42 -20.67 -9.72
C VAL A 68 -4.41 -19.59 -9.32
N VAL A 69 -4.87 -18.59 -8.57
CA VAL A 69 -3.96 -17.69 -7.85
C VAL A 69 -3.65 -18.30 -6.49
N VAL A 70 -2.39 -18.20 -6.06
CA VAL A 70 -1.93 -18.57 -4.72
C VAL A 70 -1.18 -17.38 -4.15
N GLY A 71 -1.74 -16.75 -3.13
CA GLY A 71 -1.05 -15.70 -2.39
C GLY A 71 -0.07 -16.32 -1.40
N VAL A 72 1.23 -16.13 -1.57
CA VAL A 72 2.26 -16.52 -0.60
C VAL A 72 2.57 -15.32 0.28
N HIS A 73 1.96 -15.29 1.45
CA HIS A 73 2.14 -14.20 2.40
C HIS A 73 3.54 -14.25 3.02
N SER A 74 4.33 -13.21 2.73
CA SER A 74 5.75 -13.08 3.06
C SER A 74 5.94 -11.78 3.85
N PRO A 75 5.94 -11.81 5.19
CA PRO A 75 5.77 -10.62 6.03
C PRO A 75 6.93 -9.63 5.95
N LYS A 76 6.62 -8.33 5.94
CA LYS A 76 7.60 -7.24 6.11
C LYS A 76 7.80 -6.88 7.58
N PHE A 77 6.72 -6.75 8.34
CA PHE A 77 6.70 -6.39 9.77
C PHE A 77 6.54 -7.60 10.69
N GLU A 78 6.88 -7.43 11.97
CA GLU A 78 6.73 -8.49 12.98
C GLU A 78 5.26 -8.89 13.16
N HIS A 79 4.35 -7.92 13.22
CA HIS A 79 2.90 -8.16 13.35
C HIS A 79 2.35 -9.05 12.24
N GLU A 80 2.87 -8.93 11.01
CA GLU A 80 2.43 -9.74 9.88
C GLU A 80 2.78 -11.23 10.03
N ARG A 81 3.73 -11.59 10.92
CA ARG A 81 4.03 -13.00 11.24
C ARG A 81 2.95 -13.66 12.09
N ASP A 82 2.06 -12.89 12.72
CA ASP A 82 0.95 -13.42 13.50
C ASP A 82 -0.10 -14.07 12.57
N PRO A 83 -0.41 -15.36 12.72
CA PRO A 83 -1.41 -16.03 11.88
C PRO A 83 -2.81 -15.42 12.02
N ASP A 84 -3.17 -14.86 13.18
CA ASP A 84 -4.48 -14.24 13.39
C ASP A 84 -4.56 -12.89 12.66
N ALA A 85 -3.47 -12.12 12.64
CA ALA A 85 -3.36 -10.89 11.86
C ALA A 85 -3.43 -11.18 10.34
N LEU A 86 -2.76 -12.24 9.88
CA LEU A 86 -2.86 -12.68 8.48
C LEU A 86 -4.31 -13.06 8.13
N ALA A 87 -5.00 -13.84 8.98
CA ALA A 87 -6.39 -14.20 8.75
C ALA A 87 -7.31 -12.96 8.68
N ALA A 88 -7.11 -12.01 9.60
CA ALA A 88 -7.84 -10.73 9.59
C ALA A 88 -7.56 -9.92 8.33
N ALA A 89 -6.31 -9.88 7.83
CA ALA A 89 -5.96 -9.19 6.60
C ALA A 89 -6.57 -9.84 5.34
N VAL A 90 -6.54 -11.18 5.25
CA VAL A 90 -7.19 -11.95 4.17
C VAL A 90 -8.69 -11.63 4.12
N GLU A 91 -9.34 -11.54 5.29
CA GLU A 91 -10.75 -11.15 5.38
C GLU A 91 -10.97 -9.68 4.99
N ARG A 92 -10.19 -8.76 5.57
CA ARG A 92 -10.30 -7.31 5.38
C ARG A 92 -10.24 -6.92 3.91
N TYR A 93 -9.29 -7.46 3.18
CA TYR A 93 -9.09 -7.18 1.75
C TYR A 93 -9.90 -8.11 0.85
N GLY A 94 -10.72 -9.01 1.41
CA GLY A 94 -11.57 -9.93 0.63
C GLY A 94 -10.77 -10.76 -0.37
N VAL A 95 -9.65 -11.34 0.07
CA VAL A 95 -8.78 -12.18 -0.77
C VAL A 95 -9.52 -13.48 -1.12
N ALA A 96 -9.83 -13.67 -2.39
CA ALA A 96 -10.71 -14.74 -2.89
C ALA A 96 -9.95 -15.94 -3.49
N HIS A 97 -8.72 -16.16 -3.05
CA HIS A 97 -7.87 -17.28 -3.46
C HIS A 97 -7.19 -17.96 -2.26
N PRO A 98 -6.65 -19.18 -2.44
CA PRO A 98 -5.77 -19.83 -1.46
C PRO A 98 -4.60 -18.93 -1.04
N VAL A 99 -4.33 -18.89 0.26
CA VAL A 99 -3.18 -18.16 0.81
C VAL A 99 -2.27 -19.11 1.57
N LEU A 100 -0.99 -19.14 1.23
CA LEU A 100 0.05 -19.85 1.94
C LEU A 100 0.79 -18.89 2.87
N ASP A 101 0.92 -19.28 4.14
CA ASP A 101 1.61 -18.50 5.16
C ASP A 101 3.11 -18.85 5.21
N ASP A 102 3.97 -17.94 4.74
CA ASP A 102 5.44 -18.07 4.67
C ASP A 102 6.15 -17.08 5.62
N PRO A 103 6.03 -17.24 6.95
CA PRO A 103 6.50 -16.24 7.92
C PRO A 103 8.03 -16.10 7.98
N ASP A 104 8.75 -17.09 7.44
CA ASP A 104 10.22 -17.16 7.44
C ASP A 104 10.84 -16.85 6.07
N LEU A 105 10.03 -16.39 5.11
CA LEU A 105 10.48 -16.02 3.76
C LEU A 105 11.20 -17.18 3.03
N GLN A 106 10.79 -18.43 3.29
CA GLN A 106 11.39 -19.61 2.66
C GLN A 106 10.98 -19.71 1.19
N MET A 107 9.68 -19.58 0.92
CA MET A 107 9.16 -19.60 -0.45
C MET A 107 9.62 -18.36 -1.22
N TRP A 108 9.65 -17.20 -0.56
CA TRP A 108 10.24 -15.97 -1.10
C TRP A 108 11.66 -16.23 -1.64
N GLN A 109 12.52 -16.89 -0.86
CA GLN A 109 13.88 -17.23 -1.27
C GLN A 109 13.92 -18.29 -2.38
N GLN A 110 13.09 -19.34 -2.30
CA GLN A 110 13.06 -20.42 -3.31
C GLN A 110 12.65 -19.93 -4.70
N TYR A 111 11.77 -18.93 -4.76
CA TYR A 111 11.33 -18.29 -6.00
C TYR A 111 12.17 -17.07 -6.38
N ALA A 112 13.23 -16.78 -5.62
CA ALA A 112 14.11 -15.63 -5.82
C ALA A 112 13.37 -14.28 -5.89
N ALA A 113 12.29 -14.12 -5.13
CA ALA A 113 11.59 -12.85 -4.99
C ALA A 113 12.52 -11.80 -4.34
N LYS A 114 12.42 -10.55 -4.79
CA LYS A 114 13.25 -9.42 -4.31
C LYS A 114 12.44 -8.16 -4.02
N ALA A 115 11.15 -8.17 -4.32
CA ALA A 115 10.25 -7.03 -4.19
C ALA A 115 8.85 -7.51 -3.82
N TRP A 116 8.14 -6.68 -3.07
CA TRP A 116 6.72 -6.83 -2.83
C TRP A 116 5.98 -5.91 -3.81
N PRO A 117 4.99 -6.41 -4.57
CA PRO A 117 4.72 -7.83 -4.84
C PRO A 117 5.72 -8.46 -5.82
N THR A 118 5.78 -9.79 -5.87
CA THR A 118 6.42 -10.53 -6.98
C THR A 118 5.47 -11.64 -7.43
N LEU A 119 5.15 -11.67 -8.73
CA LEU A 119 4.30 -12.68 -9.35
C LEU A 119 5.15 -13.70 -10.10
N SER A 120 4.89 -15.00 -9.90
CA SER A 120 5.48 -16.08 -10.68
C SER A 120 4.40 -16.91 -11.36
N VAL A 121 4.49 -17.05 -12.68
CA VAL A 121 3.52 -17.81 -13.49
C VAL A 121 4.07 -19.21 -13.73
N ILE A 122 3.27 -20.21 -13.38
CA ILE A 122 3.55 -21.63 -13.54
C ILE A 122 2.60 -22.22 -14.58
N ASP A 123 3.15 -22.92 -15.56
CA ASP A 123 2.36 -23.59 -16.59
C ASP A 123 1.64 -24.86 -16.05
N PRO A 124 0.64 -25.39 -16.77
CA PRO A 124 -0.07 -26.63 -16.41
C PRO A 124 0.82 -27.87 -16.19
N GLU A 125 2.04 -27.87 -16.72
CA GLU A 125 3.00 -28.96 -16.55
C GLU A 125 3.86 -28.80 -15.27
N GLY A 126 3.82 -27.65 -14.60
CA GLY A 126 4.53 -27.33 -13.36
C GLY A 126 5.91 -26.67 -13.57
N TYR A 127 6.06 -25.85 -14.61
CA TYR A 127 7.28 -25.08 -14.87
C TYR A 127 7.02 -23.58 -14.72
N VAL A 128 7.99 -22.85 -14.17
CA VAL A 128 7.94 -21.38 -14.12
C VAL A 128 8.21 -20.85 -15.52
N VAL A 129 7.28 -20.06 -16.04
CA VAL A 129 7.33 -19.51 -17.42
C VAL A 129 7.46 -17.98 -17.44
N ALA A 130 7.12 -17.30 -16.35
CA ALA A 130 7.34 -15.86 -16.21
C ALA A 130 7.51 -15.48 -14.74
N SER A 131 8.26 -14.42 -14.49
CA SER A 131 8.32 -13.70 -13.21
C SER A 131 8.18 -12.20 -13.46
N MET A 132 7.43 -11.51 -12.60
CA MET A 132 7.17 -10.07 -12.69
C MET A 132 7.27 -9.49 -11.28
N ALA A 133 8.01 -8.41 -11.10
CA ALA A 133 8.01 -7.66 -9.84
C ALA A 133 7.14 -6.42 -9.97
N GLY A 134 6.46 -6.09 -8.88
CA GLY A 134 5.63 -4.91 -8.79
C GLY A 134 4.24 -5.07 -9.36
N GLU A 135 3.61 -3.91 -9.50
CA GLU A 135 2.26 -3.76 -10.01
C GLU A 135 2.24 -3.43 -11.50
N GLY A 136 1.05 -3.55 -12.10
CA GLY A 136 0.79 -3.14 -13.46
C GLY A 136 0.97 -4.20 -14.52
N HIS A 137 0.77 -5.48 -14.15
CA HIS A 137 0.99 -6.61 -15.04
C HIS A 137 -0.29 -7.27 -15.54
N ALA A 138 -1.47 -6.86 -15.06
CA ALA A 138 -2.79 -7.47 -15.35
C ALA A 138 -3.01 -7.82 -16.83
N GLU A 139 -2.82 -6.86 -17.74
CA GLU A 139 -3.05 -7.09 -19.17
C GLU A 139 -2.03 -8.05 -19.79
N GLY A 140 -0.76 -7.89 -19.39
CA GLY A 140 0.31 -8.79 -19.82
C GLY A 140 0.15 -10.20 -19.25
N LEU A 141 -0.51 -10.36 -18.10
CA LEU A 141 -0.93 -11.64 -17.54
C LEU A 141 -2.08 -12.25 -18.33
N ALA A 142 -3.13 -11.50 -18.66
CA ALA A 142 -4.26 -11.98 -19.45
C ALA A 142 -3.82 -12.57 -20.81
N ARG A 143 -2.92 -11.87 -21.50
CA ARG A 143 -2.32 -12.36 -22.76
C ARG A 143 -1.53 -13.64 -22.56
N LEU A 144 -0.64 -13.68 -21.56
CA LEU A 144 0.16 -14.88 -21.26
C LEU A 144 -0.72 -16.08 -20.89
N ILE A 145 -1.77 -15.87 -20.09
CA ILE A 145 -2.72 -16.92 -19.71
C ILE A 145 -3.40 -17.48 -20.97
N THR A 146 -3.83 -16.61 -21.89
CA THR A 146 -4.46 -17.04 -23.15
C THR A 146 -3.52 -17.88 -24.02
N GLU A 147 -2.26 -17.46 -24.18
CA GLU A 147 -1.25 -18.25 -24.91
C GLU A 147 -0.96 -19.61 -24.24
N LEU A 148 -0.93 -19.65 -22.90
CA LEU A 148 -0.76 -20.88 -22.15
C LEU A 148 -1.97 -21.81 -22.31
N ILE A 149 -3.18 -21.28 -22.34
CA ILE A 149 -4.41 -22.05 -22.61
C ILE A 149 -4.28 -22.73 -23.97
N GLU A 150 -4.04 -21.97 -25.04
CA GLU A 150 -3.91 -22.51 -26.41
C GLU A 150 -2.83 -23.59 -26.49
N THR A 151 -1.66 -23.30 -25.91
CA THR A 151 -0.51 -24.22 -25.90
C THR A 151 -0.83 -25.52 -25.19
N HIS A 152 -1.45 -25.45 -24.01
CA HIS A 152 -1.68 -26.61 -23.15
C HIS A 152 -2.96 -27.37 -23.49
N GLU A 153 -3.93 -26.75 -24.17
CA GLU A 153 -5.03 -27.44 -24.83
C GLU A 153 -4.52 -28.29 -26.01
N ALA A 154 -3.68 -27.71 -26.88
CA ALA A 154 -3.08 -28.44 -28.00
C ALA A 154 -2.23 -29.64 -27.54
N LYS A 155 -1.56 -29.51 -26.39
CA LYS A 155 -0.80 -30.60 -25.76
C LYS A 155 -1.66 -31.61 -24.98
N GLY A 156 -2.93 -31.30 -24.70
CA GLY A 156 -3.79 -32.12 -23.84
C GLY A 156 -3.37 -32.14 -22.36
N THR A 157 -2.68 -31.09 -21.91
CA THR A 157 -2.18 -30.95 -20.53
C THR A 157 -2.99 -29.96 -19.69
N LEU A 158 -3.96 -29.24 -20.27
CA LEU A 158 -4.84 -28.31 -19.56
C LEU A 158 -6.09 -29.04 -19.03
N HIS A 159 -6.50 -28.72 -17.80
CA HIS A 159 -7.69 -29.19 -17.13
C HIS A 159 -8.59 -27.99 -16.77
N ARG A 160 -9.86 -28.06 -17.17
CA ARG A 160 -10.90 -27.07 -16.84
C ARG A 160 -11.74 -27.53 -15.65
N GLY A 161 -12.07 -26.65 -14.70
CA GLY A 161 -12.89 -26.95 -13.51
C GLY A 161 -12.70 -25.95 -12.37
N SER A 162 -13.37 -26.17 -11.24
CA SER A 162 -13.23 -25.28 -10.06
C SER A 162 -11.84 -25.34 -9.43
N GLY A 163 -11.37 -24.22 -8.89
CA GLY A 163 -10.16 -24.15 -8.07
C GLY A 163 -10.37 -24.69 -6.64
N PRO A 164 -9.30 -24.77 -5.83
CA PRO A 164 -9.36 -25.28 -4.45
C PRO A 164 -9.84 -24.23 -3.42
N TYR A 165 -10.28 -23.05 -3.86
CA TYR A 165 -10.75 -21.97 -2.99
C TYR A 165 -12.00 -22.38 -2.21
N VAL A 166 -11.99 -22.08 -0.91
CA VAL A 166 -13.14 -22.23 -0.01
C VAL A 166 -13.30 -20.91 0.76
N PRO A 167 -14.42 -20.19 0.62
CA PRO A 167 -14.62 -18.91 1.30
C PRO A 167 -14.71 -19.10 2.82
N PRO A 168 -14.16 -18.16 3.61
CA PRO A 168 -14.36 -18.13 5.06
C PRO A 168 -15.80 -17.75 5.43
N ALA A 169 -16.21 -18.06 6.65
CA ALA A 169 -17.51 -17.62 7.17
C ALA A 169 -17.47 -16.11 7.48
N GLU A 170 -18.50 -15.38 7.06
CA GLU A 170 -18.59 -13.95 7.36
C GLU A 170 -19.10 -13.73 8.80
N PRO A 171 -18.40 -12.92 9.62
CA PRO A 171 -18.83 -12.63 10.97
C PRO A 171 -20.00 -11.63 11.01
N GLU A 172 -20.95 -11.84 11.92
CA GLU A 172 -22.06 -10.91 12.16
C GLU A 172 -21.65 -9.82 13.17
N THR A 173 -21.13 -8.70 12.66
CA THR A 173 -20.70 -7.54 13.48
C THR A 173 -21.45 -6.25 13.13
N ALA A 174 -21.40 -5.24 14.01
CA ALA A 174 -22.00 -3.93 13.72
C ALA A 174 -21.20 -3.15 12.67
N LEU A 175 -19.87 -3.11 12.79
CA LEU A 175 -18.94 -2.61 11.76
C LEU A 175 -18.07 -3.78 11.30
N ARG A 176 -17.38 -3.66 10.16
CA ARG A 176 -16.45 -4.67 9.66
C ARG A 176 -15.20 -3.99 9.11
N PHE A 177 -14.08 -4.16 9.81
CA PHE A 177 -12.82 -3.44 9.55
C PHE A 177 -13.05 -1.95 9.33
N PRO A 178 -13.61 -1.22 10.33
CA PRO A 178 -13.76 0.21 10.19
C PRO A 178 -12.39 0.87 9.93
N GLY A 179 -12.37 1.85 9.03
CA GLY A 179 -11.14 2.49 8.55
C GLY A 179 -10.80 3.73 9.34
N LYS A 180 -11.62 4.79 9.17
CA LYS A 180 -11.41 6.13 9.74
C LYS A 180 -12.70 6.68 10.34
N ALA A 181 -12.58 7.65 11.23
CA ALA A 181 -13.73 8.29 11.85
C ALA A 181 -13.60 9.81 11.99
N VAL A 182 -14.73 10.51 11.90
CA VAL A 182 -14.83 11.95 12.24
C VAL A 182 -15.99 12.20 13.19
N ALA A 183 -15.79 13.10 14.15
CA ALA A 183 -16.83 13.54 15.08
C ALA A 183 -17.77 14.55 14.43
N LEU A 184 -19.07 14.48 14.76
CA LEU A 184 -20.09 15.42 14.30
C LEU A 184 -20.35 16.53 15.35
N GLU A 185 -20.59 17.77 14.91
CA GLU A 185 -20.90 18.91 15.81
C GLU A 185 -22.13 18.67 16.70
N GLY A 186 -23.12 17.92 16.21
CA GLY A 186 -24.34 17.57 16.94
C GLY A 186 -24.18 16.37 17.90
N GLY A 187 -22.96 15.83 18.04
CA GLY A 187 -22.67 14.57 18.69
C GLY A 187 -22.76 13.38 17.73
N GLY A 188 -22.08 12.29 18.07
CA GLY A 188 -21.95 11.12 17.22
C GLY A 188 -20.76 11.17 16.26
N PHE A 189 -20.65 10.14 15.43
CA PHE A 189 -19.48 9.90 14.59
C PHE A 189 -19.88 9.41 13.21
N LEU A 190 -19.16 9.83 12.18
CA LEU A 190 -19.15 9.14 10.89
C LEU A 190 -17.94 8.22 10.86
N VAL A 191 -18.14 6.99 10.41
CA VAL A 191 -17.10 5.95 10.35
C VAL A 191 -17.15 5.29 8.99
N THR A 192 -16.02 5.09 8.34
CA THR A 192 -15.95 4.22 7.15
C THR A 192 -15.98 2.76 7.60
N ASP A 193 -16.97 2.02 7.11
CA ASP A 193 -17.12 0.58 7.33
C ASP A 193 -16.52 -0.14 6.12
N SER A 194 -15.17 -0.18 6.07
CA SER A 194 -14.40 -0.38 4.84
C SER A 194 -14.68 -1.73 4.18
N ALA A 195 -14.71 -2.82 4.95
CA ALA A 195 -15.01 -4.16 4.43
C ALA A 195 -16.51 -4.40 4.16
N ARG A 196 -17.36 -3.40 4.43
CA ARG A 196 -18.75 -3.31 3.99
C ARG A 196 -19.00 -2.12 3.07
N HIS A 197 -17.94 -1.56 2.48
CA HIS A 197 -18.02 -0.62 1.37
C HIS A 197 -19.06 0.51 1.56
N SER A 198 -19.10 1.08 2.77
CA SER A 198 -20.09 2.08 3.16
C SER A 198 -19.57 3.05 4.22
N VAL A 199 -20.30 4.15 4.43
CA VAL A 199 -20.10 5.07 5.56
C VAL A 199 -21.25 4.87 6.55
N VAL A 200 -20.93 4.86 7.85
CA VAL A 200 -21.87 4.60 8.93
C VAL A 200 -21.93 5.80 9.85
N GLU A 201 -23.14 6.27 10.15
CA GLU A 201 -23.36 7.25 11.20
C GLU A 201 -23.66 6.52 12.51
N LEU A 202 -22.85 6.77 13.53
CA LEU A 202 -23.00 6.26 14.87
C LEU A 202 -23.50 7.37 15.80
N ALA A 203 -24.31 6.99 16.78
CA ALA A 203 -24.75 7.90 17.83
C ALA A 203 -23.57 8.32 18.72
N ALA A 204 -23.80 9.24 19.67
CA ALA A 204 -22.77 9.73 20.58
C ALA A 204 -22.14 8.63 21.46
N ASP A 205 -22.79 7.48 21.59
CA ASP A 205 -22.25 6.29 22.25
C ASP A 205 -21.20 5.55 21.39
N GLY A 206 -20.97 5.94 20.14
CA GLY A 206 -19.96 5.34 19.26
C GLY A 206 -20.23 3.87 18.92
N GLU A 207 -21.43 3.37 19.20
CA GLU A 207 -21.81 1.96 19.04
C GLU A 207 -23.14 1.82 18.30
N THR A 208 -24.14 2.66 18.64
CA THR A 208 -25.47 2.59 18.05
C THR A 208 -25.46 3.14 16.62
N VAL A 209 -25.73 2.27 15.64
CA VAL A 209 -25.88 2.66 14.24
C VAL A 209 -27.16 3.47 14.04
N VAL A 210 -27.01 4.72 13.60
CA VAL A 210 -28.11 5.63 13.24
C VAL A 210 -28.56 5.36 11.81
N ARG A 211 -27.62 5.30 10.87
CA ARG A 211 -27.87 4.98 9.46
C ARG A 211 -26.59 4.57 8.73
N ARG A 212 -26.76 4.06 7.51
CA ARG A 212 -25.68 3.73 6.58
C ARG A 212 -25.86 4.46 5.26
N ILE A 213 -24.74 4.87 4.67
CA ILE A 213 -24.63 5.54 3.38
C ILE A 213 -23.81 4.65 2.45
N GLY A 214 -24.40 4.26 1.32
CA GLY A 214 -23.88 3.23 0.42
C GLY A 214 -24.70 1.93 0.49
N SER A 215 -24.75 1.21 -0.63
CA SER A 215 -25.44 -0.07 -0.79
C SER A 215 -24.82 -1.22 0.01
N GLY A 216 -23.57 -1.05 0.45
CA GLY A 216 -22.76 -2.09 1.07
C GLY A 216 -22.08 -3.04 0.09
N THR A 217 -22.31 -2.87 -1.22
CA THR A 217 -21.68 -3.64 -2.28
C THR A 217 -20.50 -2.88 -2.86
N ARG A 218 -19.39 -3.58 -3.15
CA ARG A 218 -18.25 -3.01 -3.85
C ARG A 218 -18.71 -2.38 -5.18
N GLY A 219 -18.35 -1.13 -5.42
CA GLY A 219 -18.67 -0.42 -6.65
C GLY A 219 -18.38 1.07 -6.56
N ARG A 220 -18.70 1.81 -7.63
CA ARG A 220 -18.40 3.25 -7.78
C ARG A 220 -19.61 4.07 -8.21
N ALA A 221 -20.82 3.58 -7.94
CA ALA A 221 -22.05 4.27 -8.34
C ALA A 221 -22.27 5.52 -7.47
N ASP A 222 -22.62 6.63 -8.12
CA ASP A 222 -23.14 7.83 -7.47
C ASP A 222 -24.67 7.74 -7.30
N GLY A 223 -25.26 8.66 -6.55
CA GLY A 223 -26.70 8.82 -6.42
C GLY A 223 -27.21 8.74 -4.98
N ALA A 224 -28.45 8.29 -4.82
CA ALA A 224 -29.08 8.17 -3.51
C ALA A 224 -28.34 7.13 -2.63
N SER A 225 -28.41 7.32 -1.31
CA SER A 225 -27.72 6.51 -0.30
C SER A 225 -27.78 4.99 -0.53
N ALA A 226 -28.93 4.44 -0.93
CA ALA A 226 -29.11 3.00 -1.12
C ALA A 226 -28.61 2.48 -2.48
N GLU A 227 -28.39 3.36 -3.45
CA GLU A 227 -27.97 3.04 -4.82
C GLU A 227 -26.47 3.31 -5.03
N SER A 228 -25.94 4.29 -4.30
CA SER A 228 -24.51 4.60 -4.31
C SER A 228 -23.68 3.42 -3.77
N SER A 229 -22.48 3.24 -4.30
CA SER A 229 -21.53 2.21 -3.83
C SER A 229 -20.15 2.81 -3.65
N PHE A 230 -19.39 2.24 -2.71
CA PHE A 230 -17.98 2.53 -2.45
C PHE A 230 -17.15 1.26 -2.68
N SER A 231 -15.82 1.39 -2.60
CA SER A 231 -14.89 0.27 -2.60
C SER A 231 -13.80 0.54 -1.58
N GLU A 232 -13.98 -0.09 -0.41
CA GLU A 232 -13.07 0.03 0.75
C GLU A 232 -12.75 1.49 1.13
N PRO A 233 -13.77 2.31 1.44
CA PRO A 233 -13.54 3.70 1.79
C PRO A 233 -12.73 3.83 3.09
N GLN A 234 -11.89 4.86 3.19
CA GLN A 234 -11.01 5.14 4.32
C GLN A 234 -11.26 6.57 4.88
N GLY A 235 -10.39 7.54 4.59
CA GLY A 235 -10.43 8.91 5.10
C GLY A 235 -11.77 9.63 4.98
N LEU A 236 -12.04 10.48 5.98
CA LEU A 236 -13.25 11.30 6.08
C LEU A 236 -12.85 12.74 6.45
N CYS A 237 -13.34 13.72 5.69
CA CYS A 237 -13.11 15.13 6.00
C CYS A 237 -14.42 15.91 5.88
N LEU A 238 -14.90 16.44 7.00
CA LEU A 238 -15.99 17.42 7.00
C LEU A 238 -15.49 18.75 6.41
N LEU A 239 -16.21 19.30 5.44
CA LEU A 239 -15.89 20.60 4.88
C LEU A 239 -16.34 21.71 5.84
N PRO A 240 -15.59 22.82 5.94
CA PRO A 240 -16.08 24.00 6.62
C PRO A 240 -17.42 24.44 6.05
N ARG A 241 -18.35 24.87 6.91
CA ARG A 241 -19.74 25.16 6.54
C ARG A 241 -19.87 26.03 5.29
N GLN A 242 -19.13 27.11 5.19
CA GLN A 242 -19.18 28.00 4.02
C GLN A 242 -18.72 27.30 2.73
N THR A 243 -17.67 26.48 2.83
CA THR A 243 -17.17 25.67 1.72
C THR A 243 -18.20 24.63 1.30
N ALA A 244 -18.81 23.92 2.26
CA ALA A 244 -19.85 22.93 2.02
C ALA A 244 -21.08 23.54 1.31
N GLU A 245 -21.54 24.71 1.77
CA GLU A 245 -22.66 25.44 1.19
C GLU A 245 -22.42 25.79 -0.30
N ILE A 246 -21.18 26.17 -0.66
CA ILE A 246 -20.82 26.49 -2.04
C ILE A 246 -20.58 25.22 -2.88
N ALA A 247 -19.92 24.22 -2.31
CA ALA A 247 -19.56 22.98 -3.00
C ALA A 247 -20.78 22.08 -3.27
N GLY A 248 -21.80 22.14 -2.40
CA GLY A 248 -23.07 21.39 -2.51
C GLY A 248 -23.07 20.02 -1.82
N TYR A 249 -22.05 19.74 -1.00
CA TYR A 249 -21.86 18.52 -0.20
C TYR A 249 -21.06 18.86 1.06
N ASP A 250 -21.19 18.04 2.11
CA ASP A 250 -20.71 18.36 3.45
C ASP A 250 -19.43 17.58 3.83
N LEU A 251 -19.27 16.38 3.25
CA LEU A 251 -18.21 15.44 3.59
C LEU A 251 -17.46 15.02 2.33
N VAL A 252 -16.13 14.91 2.43
CA VAL A 252 -15.29 14.23 1.46
C VAL A 252 -14.85 12.88 2.04
N VAL A 253 -14.99 11.83 1.25
CA VAL A 253 -14.58 10.46 1.57
C VAL A 253 -13.49 10.04 0.61
N ALA A 254 -12.38 9.52 1.14
CA ALA A 254 -11.37 8.84 0.35
C ALA A 254 -11.86 7.42 0.03
N ASP A 255 -12.25 7.18 -1.21
CA ASP A 255 -12.77 5.89 -1.68
C ASP A 255 -11.64 5.12 -2.35
N THR A 256 -10.84 4.47 -1.49
CA THR A 256 -9.43 4.14 -1.72
C THR A 256 -9.23 3.23 -2.93
N VAL A 257 -9.93 2.09 -2.96
CA VAL A 257 -9.78 1.11 -4.05
C VAL A 257 -10.42 1.59 -5.34
N ASN A 258 -11.45 2.44 -5.26
CA ASN A 258 -11.96 3.09 -6.46
C ASN A 258 -11.01 4.16 -7.00
N HIS A 259 -9.99 4.60 -6.25
CA HIS A 259 -9.15 5.73 -6.59
C HIS A 259 -9.96 7.01 -6.85
N LEU A 260 -10.95 7.26 -5.99
CA LEU A 260 -11.86 8.40 -6.08
C LEU A 260 -11.88 9.19 -4.76
N LEU A 261 -12.21 10.47 -4.85
CA LEU A 261 -12.83 11.20 -3.74
C LEU A 261 -14.33 11.28 -3.97
N ARG A 262 -15.10 11.01 -2.92
CA ARG A 262 -16.57 11.04 -2.95
C ARG A 262 -17.09 12.17 -2.06
N GLY A 263 -17.95 13.01 -2.61
CA GLY A 263 -18.71 14.01 -1.85
C GLY A 263 -19.99 13.38 -1.31
N VAL A 264 -20.31 13.63 -0.05
CA VAL A 264 -21.56 13.18 0.57
C VAL A 264 -22.34 14.36 1.12
N ARG A 265 -23.61 14.47 0.74
CA ARG A 265 -24.55 15.42 1.35
C ARG A 265 -25.20 14.76 2.57
N LEU A 266 -24.84 15.18 3.77
CA LEU A 266 -25.26 14.53 5.02
C LEU A 266 -26.77 14.62 5.25
N ALA A 267 -27.43 15.69 4.80
CA ALA A 267 -28.88 15.82 4.95
C ALA A 267 -29.66 14.71 4.22
N THR A 268 -29.15 14.19 3.09
CA THR A 268 -29.85 13.22 2.23
C THR A 268 -29.15 11.86 2.14
N GLY A 269 -27.86 11.79 2.46
CA GLY A 269 -27.00 10.64 2.17
C GLY A 269 -26.70 10.48 0.68
N GLU A 270 -26.92 11.52 -0.15
CA GLU A 270 -26.56 11.47 -1.57
C GLU A 270 -25.04 11.50 -1.73
N VAL A 271 -24.52 10.65 -2.62
CA VAL A 271 -23.09 10.48 -2.90
C VAL A 271 -22.80 10.91 -4.33
N LEU A 272 -21.71 11.63 -4.53
CA LEU A 272 -21.20 12.03 -5.84
C LEU A 272 -19.69 11.84 -5.93
N THR A 273 -19.18 11.60 -7.13
CA THR A 273 -17.74 11.62 -7.39
C THR A 273 -17.26 13.07 -7.53
N VAL A 274 -16.26 13.47 -6.74
CA VAL A 274 -15.75 14.85 -6.70
C VAL A 274 -14.31 14.99 -7.18
N ALA A 275 -13.53 13.91 -7.14
CA ALA A 275 -12.22 13.83 -7.78
C ALA A 275 -11.88 12.38 -8.16
N GLY A 276 -10.99 12.20 -9.13
CA GLY A 276 -10.59 10.89 -9.64
C GLY A 276 -11.43 10.43 -10.83
N THR A 277 -10.80 9.73 -11.79
CA THR A 277 -11.48 9.06 -12.92
C THR A 277 -11.95 7.63 -12.58
N GLY A 278 -11.37 7.09 -11.51
CA GLY A 278 -11.48 5.69 -11.09
C GLY A 278 -10.42 4.76 -11.65
N ARG A 279 -9.41 5.30 -12.36
CA ARG A 279 -8.20 4.57 -12.73
C ARG A 279 -7.09 4.89 -11.75
N GLN A 280 -6.23 3.90 -11.51
CA GLN A 280 -5.00 4.08 -10.76
C GLN A 280 -4.06 5.02 -11.53
N TRP A 281 -3.53 6.02 -10.85
CA TRP A 281 -2.54 6.92 -11.41
C TRP A 281 -1.25 6.17 -11.77
N ARG A 282 -0.80 6.35 -13.01
CA ARG A 282 0.47 5.79 -13.54
C ARG A 282 1.21 6.75 -14.47
N SER A 283 0.99 8.05 -14.32
CA SER A 283 1.53 9.05 -15.25
C SER A 283 2.53 9.97 -14.55
N THR A 284 2.86 11.11 -15.15
CA THR A 284 3.40 12.26 -14.43
C THR A 284 2.34 13.35 -14.46
N VAL A 285 2.13 14.01 -13.32
CA VAL A 285 1.34 15.24 -13.27
C VAL A 285 2.34 16.38 -13.20
N ASP A 286 2.10 17.43 -13.97
CA ASP A 286 2.84 18.66 -13.77
C ASP A 286 2.33 19.38 -12.50
N ASN A 287 2.96 20.48 -12.11
CA ASN A 287 2.56 21.18 -10.89
C ASN A 287 1.33 22.10 -11.10
N HIS A 288 0.60 21.96 -12.22
CA HIS A 288 -0.55 22.83 -12.49
C HIS A 288 -1.83 22.30 -11.81
N PRO A 289 -2.81 23.18 -11.54
CA PRO A 289 -4.16 22.76 -11.19
C PRO A 289 -4.81 22.00 -12.34
N HIS A 290 -5.36 20.82 -12.04
CA HIS A 290 -6.15 20.04 -12.99
C HIS A 290 -7.62 19.99 -12.59
N ASP A 291 -8.51 19.79 -13.56
CA ASP A 291 -9.90 19.44 -13.29
C ASP A 291 -9.98 18.15 -12.48
N ALA A 292 -10.60 18.20 -11.31
CA ALA A 292 -10.48 17.15 -10.30
C ALA A 292 -11.07 15.80 -10.75
N VAL A 293 -12.09 15.79 -11.60
CA VAL A 293 -12.73 14.56 -12.11
C VAL A 293 -12.06 14.00 -13.37
N SER A 294 -11.08 14.72 -13.91
CA SER A 294 -10.34 14.32 -15.12
C SER A 294 -8.94 13.76 -14.80
N ILE A 295 -8.52 13.79 -13.55
CA ILE A 295 -7.23 13.25 -13.08
C ILE A 295 -7.37 11.85 -12.50
N ASP A 296 -6.37 11.02 -12.72
CA ASP A 296 -6.26 9.73 -12.06
C ASP A 296 -5.71 9.95 -10.64
N LEU A 297 -6.28 9.25 -9.66
CA LEU A 297 -5.74 9.18 -8.30
C LEU A 297 -5.15 7.79 -8.06
N SER A 298 -4.42 7.58 -6.99
CA SER A 298 -3.90 6.27 -6.61
C SER A 298 -4.00 6.13 -5.10
N SER A 299 -4.98 5.32 -4.71
CA SER A 299 -5.28 4.95 -3.32
C SER A 299 -5.24 6.13 -2.36
N PRO A 300 -6.15 7.12 -2.51
CA PRO A 300 -6.35 8.13 -1.47
C PRO A 300 -6.74 7.40 -0.18
N TRP A 301 -5.96 7.57 0.88
CA TRP A 301 -6.11 6.81 2.12
C TRP A 301 -6.71 7.67 3.23
N ASP A 302 -6.27 8.92 3.34
CA ASP A 302 -6.86 9.86 4.28
C ASP A 302 -7.03 11.25 3.68
N VAL A 303 -7.93 12.04 4.27
CA VAL A 303 -8.21 13.41 3.86
C VAL A 303 -8.37 14.33 5.07
N ALA A 304 -7.79 15.52 5.01
CA ALA A 304 -7.93 16.53 6.08
C ALA A 304 -8.06 17.93 5.51
N TRP A 305 -8.81 18.80 6.20
CA TRP A 305 -8.88 20.22 5.85
C TRP A 305 -7.63 20.96 6.34
N TYR A 306 -6.85 21.51 5.41
CA TYR A 306 -5.62 22.25 5.69
C TYR A 306 -5.30 23.20 4.53
N ASP A 307 -4.72 24.38 4.81
CA ASP A 307 -4.44 25.43 3.82
C ASP A 307 -5.64 25.79 2.91
N ASP A 308 -6.83 25.89 3.53
CA ASP A 308 -8.11 26.17 2.87
C ASP A 308 -8.47 25.18 1.74
N ARG A 309 -7.95 23.96 1.83
CA ARG A 309 -8.19 22.86 0.87
C ARG A 309 -8.36 21.54 1.61
N VAL A 310 -8.81 20.53 0.88
CA VAL A 310 -8.71 19.14 1.33
C VAL A 310 -7.35 18.62 0.92
N ILE A 311 -6.48 18.31 1.88
CA ILE A 311 -5.23 17.60 1.64
C ILE A 311 -5.51 16.10 1.66
N ILE A 312 -4.90 15.37 0.74
CA ILE A 312 -5.13 13.96 0.45
C ILE A 312 -3.82 13.21 0.69
N ALA A 313 -3.85 12.20 1.54
CA ALA A 313 -2.75 11.25 1.69
C ALA A 313 -2.86 10.21 0.56
N MET A 314 -2.03 10.38 -0.46
CA MET A 314 -2.01 9.53 -1.65
C MET A 314 -1.06 8.36 -1.42
N ALA A 315 -1.54 7.37 -0.68
CA ALA A 315 -0.76 6.22 -0.22
C ALA A 315 -0.09 5.50 -1.39
N GLY A 316 -0.84 5.28 -2.48
CA GLY A 316 -0.40 4.48 -3.63
C GLY A 316 0.74 5.07 -4.45
N ILE A 317 1.04 6.36 -4.26
CA ILE A 317 2.14 7.05 -4.95
C ILE A 317 3.02 7.85 -3.99
N HIS A 318 2.91 7.59 -2.69
CA HIS A 318 3.76 8.16 -1.65
C HIS A 318 3.86 9.70 -1.70
N GLN A 319 2.71 10.36 -1.85
CA GLN A 319 2.59 11.81 -1.97
C GLN A 319 1.47 12.37 -1.11
N LEU A 320 1.48 13.70 -0.94
CA LEU A 320 0.32 14.47 -0.52
C LEU A 320 -0.20 15.25 -1.73
N TRP A 321 -1.51 15.25 -1.93
CA TRP A 321 -2.19 16.05 -2.95
C TRP A 321 -3.17 17.01 -2.29
N TRP A 322 -3.61 18.03 -3.02
CA TRP A 322 -4.68 18.94 -2.57
C TRP A 322 -5.88 18.86 -3.52
N PHE A 323 -7.06 19.13 -2.97
CA PHE A 323 -8.33 19.30 -3.68
C PHE A 323 -9.05 20.56 -3.20
N ASP A 324 -9.43 21.42 -4.14
CA ASP A 324 -10.27 22.60 -3.91
C ASP A 324 -11.74 22.22 -4.24
N PRO A 325 -12.61 22.04 -3.24
CA PRO A 325 -13.98 21.55 -3.44
C PRO A 325 -14.89 22.56 -4.14
N VAL A 326 -14.54 23.84 -4.12
CA VAL A 326 -15.32 24.92 -4.75
C VAL A 326 -14.93 25.06 -6.21
N LYS A 327 -13.62 25.13 -6.50
CA LYS A 327 -13.11 25.25 -7.87
C LYS A 327 -13.12 23.92 -8.62
N ARG A 328 -13.24 22.80 -7.89
CA ARG A 328 -13.16 21.42 -8.40
C ARG A 328 -11.86 21.18 -9.14
N THR A 329 -10.78 21.65 -8.53
CA THR A 329 -9.42 21.43 -9.04
C THR A 329 -8.60 20.66 -8.02
N ALA A 330 -7.62 19.91 -8.49
CA ALA A 330 -6.68 19.18 -7.65
C ALA A 330 -5.27 19.19 -8.24
N GLY A 331 -4.28 18.84 -7.43
CA GLY A 331 -2.89 18.74 -7.84
C GLY A 331 -1.96 18.27 -6.72
N VAL A 332 -0.67 18.15 -7.04
CA VAL A 332 0.35 17.74 -6.09
C VAL A 332 0.54 18.82 -5.01
N TYR A 333 0.62 18.37 -3.76
CA TYR A 333 0.93 19.22 -2.61
C TYR A 333 2.37 19.00 -2.11
N ALA A 334 2.79 17.74 -1.97
CA ALA A 334 4.14 17.37 -1.53
C ALA A 334 4.57 15.98 -2.04
N GLY A 335 5.88 15.80 -2.21
CA GLY A 335 6.53 14.51 -2.47
C GLY A 335 6.88 14.23 -3.93
N THR A 336 7.78 13.27 -4.15
CA THR A 336 8.34 12.92 -5.48
C THR A 336 7.95 11.53 -6.00
N THR A 337 7.09 10.81 -5.27
CA THR A 337 6.75 9.39 -5.45
C THR A 337 7.81 8.37 -5.07
N VAL A 338 8.98 8.79 -4.59
CA VAL A 338 9.99 7.85 -4.06
C VAL A 338 9.55 7.34 -2.69
N GLU A 339 9.49 6.02 -2.54
CA GLU A 339 9.21 5.35 -1.28
C GLU A 339 10.45 5.37 -0.36
N ALA A 340 10.55 6.38 0.50
CA ALA A 340 11.65 6.53 1.45
C ALA A 340 11.34 7.57 2.53
N LEU A 341 12.29 7.81 3.43
CA LEU A 341 12.21 8.87 4.44
C LEU A 341 13.16 10.02 4.08
N ARG A 342 12.62 11.19 3.70
CA ARG A 342 13.39 12.41 3.49
C ARG A 342 12.60 13.67 3.82
N ASP A 343 13.13 14.48 4.71
CA ASP A 343 12.61 15.79 5.10
C ASP A 343 13.05 16.90 4.12
N GLY A 344 12.40 18.07 4.21
CA GLY A 344 12.77 19.26 3.45
C GLY A 344 11.59 20.00 2.81
N PRO A 345 11.85 20.86 1.82
CA PRO A 345 10.81 21.57 1.07
C PRO A 345 9.85 20.59 0.40
N LEU A 346 8.54 20.89 0.42
CA LEU A 346 7.48 19.96 -0.02
C LEU A 346 7.71 19.27 -1.39
N PRO A 347 8.27 19.92 -2.44
CA PRO A 347 8.50 19.24 -3.72
C PRO A 347 9.57 18.13 -3.66
N ASP A 348 10.48 18.16 -2.69
CA ASP A 348 11.69 17.33 -2.65
C ASP A 348 11.62 16.18 -1.64
N VAL A 349 10.54 16.11 -0.86
CA VAL A 349 10.41 15.14 0.22
C VAL A 349 10.13 13.75 -0.32
N TRP A 350 10.53 12.75 0.46
CA TRP A 350 10.18 11.35 0.24
C TRP A 350 9.28 10.92 1.39
N MET A 351 8.21 10.23 1.05
CA MET A 351 7.27 9.62 1.97
C MET A 351 7.14 8.15 1.62
N ALA A 352 6.48 7.37 2.45
CA ALA A 352 6.24 5.96 2.22
C ALA A 352 4.85 5.59 2.74
N GLN A 353 3.89 5.61 1.82
CA GLN A 353 2.50 5.26 2.08
C GLN A 353 1.88 6.14 3.21
N PRO A 354 1.76 7.46 3.02
CA PRO A 354 1.07 8.30 3.99
C PRO A 354 -0.38 7.82 4.13
N SER A 355 -0.86 7.60 5.36
CA SER A 355 -2.16 6.96 5.62
C SER A 355 -3.03 7.65 6.66
N GLY A 356 -2.49 8.65 7.37
CA GLY A 356 -3.23 9.40 8.38
C GLY A 356 -2.90 10.88 8.29
N LEU A 357 -3.91 11.75 8.37
CA LEU A 357 -3.77 13.20 8.33
C LEU A 357 -4.54 13.86 9.48
N SER A 358 -3.93 14.86 10.12
CA SER A 358 -4.63 15.68 11.11
C SER A 358 -4.07 17.09 11.20
N ALA A 359 -4.90 18.08 10.93
CA ALA A 359 -4.53 19.48 11.08
C ALA A 359 -4.57 19.90 12.56
N SER A 360 -3.58 20.68 13.00
CA SER A 360 -3.64 21.34 14.30
C SER A 360 -4.78 22.37 14.33
N ALA A 361 -5.38 22.58 15.49
CA ALA A 361 -6.52 23.49 15.65
C ALA A 361 -6.23 24.95 15.26
N ASP A 362 -4.97 25.35 15.31
CA ASP A 362 -4.50 26.67 14.88
C ASP A 362 -4.12 26.75 13.39
N GLY A 363 -4.24 25.64 12.66
CA GLY A 363 -3.92 25.54 11.23
C GLY A 363 -2.44 25.64 10.88
N ARG A 364 -1.53 25.61 11.87
CA ARG A 364 -0.08 25.75 11.61
C ARG A 364 0.61 24.47 11.18
N ARG A 365 0.08 23.31 11.57
CA ARG A 365 0.68 22.01 11.29
C ARG A 365 -0.34 21.06 10.68
N LEU A 366 0.09 20.33 9.65
CA LEU A 366 -0.58 19.12 9.20
C LEU A 366 0.26 17.92 9.64
N TRP A 367 -0.22 17.15 10.60
CA TRP A 367 0.41 15.89 10.99
C TRP A 367 0.13 14.80 9.96
N VAL A 368 1.11 13.94 9.74
CA VAL A 368 1.11 12.86 8.77
C VAL A 368 1.60 11.58 9.45
N ALA A 369 0.78 10.53 9.43
CA ALA A 369 1.23 9.18 9.71
C ALA A 369 1.79 8.58 8.40
N ASP A 370 3.11 8.35 8.38
CA ASP A 370 3.86 7.87 7.21
C ASP A 370 4.19 6.38 7.44
N SER A 371 3.29 5.51 6.97
CA SER A 371 3.09 4.16 7.50
C SER A 371 4.29 3.24 7.26
N GLU A 372 4.78 3.17 6.02
CA GLU A 372 5.83 2.22 5.64
C GLU A 372 7.20 2.59 6.23
N THR A 373 7.41 3.85 6.60
CA THR A 373 8.58 4.31 7.36
C THR A 373 8.39 4.28 8.88
N SER A 374 7.22 3.83 9.35
CA SER A 374 6.85 3.81 10.76
C SER A 374 7.09 5.16 11.45
N ALA A 375 6.68 6.25 10.78
CA ALA A 375 7.03 7.61 11.17
C ALA A 375 5.81 8.49 11.46
N LEU A 376 5.99 9.39 12.42
CA LEU A 376 5.13 10.56 12.62
C LEU A 376 5.85 11.78 12.04
N ARG A 377 5.20 12.45 11.10
CA ARG A 377 5.75 13.59 10.37
C ARG A 377 4.78 14.76 10.41
N TYR A 378 5.24 15.95 10.05
CA TYR A 378 4.35 17.11 9.95
C TYR A 378 4.82 18.11 8.91
N VAL A 379 3.85 18.74 8.24
CA VAL A 379 4.08 19.92 7.41
C VAL A 379 3.91 21.17 8.26
N GLU A 380 4.90 22.06 8.23
CA GLU A 380 4.87 23.39 8.83
C GLU A 380 5.74 24.32 7.96
N ASP A 381 5.32 25.57 7.75
CA ASP A 381 6.09 26.59 7.01
C ASP A 381 6.60 26.15 5.61
N GLY A 382 5.84 25.32 4.91
CA GLY A 382 6.17 24.86 3.56
C GLY A 382 7.28 23.79 3.49
N ALA A 383 7.56 23.11 4.60
CA ALA A 383 8.48 21.99 4.68
C ALA A 383 7.86 20.80 5.44
N LEU A 384 8.32 19.59 5.11
CA LEU A 384 8.00 18.37 5.85
C LEU A 384 9.13 18.03 6.81
N HIS A 385 8.75 17.70 8.04
CA HIS A 385 9.65 17.36 9.14
C HIS A 385 9.28 16.01 9.74
N THR A 386 10.28 15.26 10.19
CA THR A 386 10.08 14.01 10.94
C THR A 386 10.12 14.29 12.44
N ALA A 387 9.06 13.93 13.16
CA ALA A 387 9.00 13.97 14.61
C ALA A 387 9.46 12.65 15.23
N VAL A 388 9.04 11.52 14.65
CA VAL A 388 9.38 10.16 15.09
C VAL A 388 9.57 9.29 13.86
N GLY A 389 10.50 8.34 13.90
CA GLY A 389 10.76 7.38 12.82
C GLY A 389 12.18 7.46 12.27
N GLN A 390 12.72 6.33 11.82
CA GLN A 390 14.12 6.21 11.42
C GLN A 390 14.31 5.66 9.99
N GLY A 391 13.28 5.02 9.40
CA GLY A 391 13.33 4.51 8.03
C GLY A 391 12.38 3.32 7.80
N LEU A 392 12.39 2.78 6.58
CA LEU A 392 11.47 1.72 6.11
C LEU A 392 11.53 0.39 6.89
N PHE A 393 12.62 0.13 7.61
CA PHE A 393 12.87 -1.15 8.27
C PHE A 393 13.19 -1.00 9.75
N ASP A 394 13.10 0.20 10.32
CA ASP A 394 13.45 0.48 11.71
C ASP A 394 12.16 0.79 12.47
N PHE A 395 11.62 -0.22 13.17
CA PHE A 395 10.30 -0.17 13.77
C PHE A 395 10.24 -0.98 15.08
N GLY A 396 9.17 -0.82 15.84
CA GLY A 396 8.99 -1.53 17.10
C GLY A 396 8.16 -0.71 18.07
N HIS A 397 8.17 -1.10 19.35
CA HIS A 397 7.29 -0.51 20.36
C HIS A 397 8.09 0.14 21.49
N VAL A 398 8.73 1.28 21.22
CA VAL A 398 9.69 1.91 22.14
C VAL A 398 9.30 3.35 22.44
N ASP A 399 9.02 3.64 23.70
CA ASP A 399 8.81 4.99 24.24
C ASP A 399 10.13 5.67 24.58
N GLY A 400 10.07 6.98 24.85
CA GLY A 400 11.23 7.77 25.28
C GLY A 400 11.48 8.98 24.37
N PRO A 401 12.70 9.50 24.32
CA PRO A 401 13.07 10.59 23.41
C PRO A 401 12.66 10.28 21.97
N ALA A 402 12.14 11.26 21.25
CA ALA A 402 11.54 11.05 19.93
C ALA A 402 12.51 10.44 18.90
N ALA A 403 13.80 10.80 19.00
CA ALA A 403 14.87 10.24 18.17
C ALA A 403 15.13 8.74 18.42
N GLU A 404 14.77 8.22 19.59
CA GLU A 404 14.99 6.81 19.98
C GLU A 404 13.70 5.98 19.96
N ALA A 405 12.55 6.64 19.99
CA ALA A 405 11.25 6.03 19.95
C ALA A 405 11.00 5.33 18.61
N LEU A 406 10.25 4.23 18.65
CA LEU A 406 9.86 3.46 17.49
C LEU A 406 8.34 3.29 17.49
N LEU A 407 7.80 3.27 16.27
CA LEU A 407 6.41 2.92 15.94
C LEU A 407 6.44 1.70 15.00
N GLN A 408 5.30 1.14 14.66
CA GLN A 408 5.15 0.08 13.68
C GLN A 408 3.89 0.30 12.83
N HIS A 409 4.11 0.69 11.56
CA HIS A 409 3.07 0.92 10.55
C HIS A 409 1.85 1.73 11.06
N PRO A 410 2.05 2.96 11.56
CA PRO A 410 0.98 3.77 12.11
C PRO A 410 0.04 4.26 11.00
N LEU A 411 -1.26 4.00 11.13
CA LEU A 411 -2.24 4.42 10.11
C LEU A 411 -2.94 5.74 10.44
N GLY A 412 -3.07 6.11 11.70
CA GLY A 412 -3.87 7.25 12.13
C GLY A 412 -3.13 8.24 13.00
N VAL A 413 -3.54 9.50 12.94
CA VAL A 413 -2.97 10.58 13.75
C VAL A 413 -4.06 11.56 14.15
N CYS A 414 -3.99 12.09 15.36
CA CYS A 414 -4.92 13.07 15.89
C CYS A 414 -4.18 14.21 16.58
N ALA A 415 -4.26 15.41 16.03
CA ALA A 415 -3.72 16.61 16.66
C ALA A 415 -4.52 16.96 17.92
N LEU A 416 -3.82 17.22 19.02
CA LEU A 416 -4.45 17.63 20.27
C LEU A 416 -4.38 19.15 20.47
N PRO A 417 -5.34 19.76 21.22
CA PRO A 417 -5.36 21.21 21.46
C PRO A 417 -4.13 21.76 22.18
N ASP A 418 -3.36 20.92 22.87
CA ASP A 418 -2.12 21.31 23.54
C ASP A 418 -0.87 21.27 22.63
N GLY A 419 -1.07 20.97 21.34
CA GLY A 419 -0.01 20.89 20.33
C GLY A 419 0.65 19.52 20.22
N SER A 420 0.35 18.57 21.12
CA SER A 420 0.77 17.18 20.99
C SER A 420 -0.02 16.43 19.91
N ALA A 421 0.43 15.23 19.55
CA ALA A 421 -0.26 14.36 18.61
C ALA A 421 -0.45 12.96 19.20
N LEU A 422 -1.64 12.39 19.01
CA LEU A 422 -1.87 10.96 19.21
C LEU A 422 -1.64 10.22 17.90
N VAL A 423 -1.07 9.03 17.98
CA VAL A 423 -0.78 8.18 16.84
C VAL A 423 -1.42 6.82 17.10
N ALA A 424 -2.25 6.36 16.16
CA ALA A 424 -2.67 4.96 16.09
C ALA A 424 -1.49 4.14 15.55
N ASP A 425 -0.74 3.55 16.47
CA ASP A 425 0.42 2.71 16.21
C ASP A 425 -0.06 1.29 15.92
N THR A 426 -0.57 1.12 14.71
CA THR A 426 -1.50 0.06 14.31
C THR A 426 -0.97 -1.34 14.57
N TYR A 427 0.26 -1.65 14.15
CA TYR A 427 0.81 -3.00 14.29
C TYR A 427 1.37 -3.29 15.69
N ASN A 428 1.60 -2.25 16.49
CA ASN A 428 1.86 -2.43 17.92
C ASN A 428 0.57 -2.54 18.74
N GLY A 429 -0.61 -2.45 18.12
CA GLY A 429 -1.90 -2.50 18.81
C GLY A 429 -2.05 -1.41 19.88
N ALA A 430 -1.53 -0.20 19.60
CA ALA A 430 -1.37 0.84 20.62
C ALA A 430 -1.80 2.23 20.15
N VAL A 431 -2.13 3.09 21.11
CA VAL A 431 -2.20 4.54 20.93
C VAL A 431 -1.02 5.18 21.62
N ARG A 432 -0.27 5.98 20.86
CA ARG A 432 0.97 6.63 21.28
C ARG A 432 0.75 8.13 21.31
N ARG A 433 1.48 8.84 22.16
CA ARG A 433 1.44 10.30 22.25
C ARG A 433 2.83 10.87 22.04
N PHE A 434 2.98 11.76 21.07
CA PHE A 434 4.17 12.60 20.89
C PHE A 434 3.95 13.96 21.55
N ASP A 435 4.81 14.30 22.53
CA ASP A 435 4.84 15.61 23.18
C ASP A 435 5.98 16.46 22.59
N PRO A 436 5.68 17.53 21.84
CA PRO A 436 6.71 18.38 21.23
C PRO A 436 7.48 19.24 22.23
N THR A 437 6.96 19.43 23.45
CA THR A 437 7.65 20.20 24.51
C THR A 437 8.72 19.35 25.17
N ALA A 438 8.40 18.08 25.43
CA ALA A 438 9.34 17.11 26.00
C ALA A 438 10.24 16.44 24.93
N ASP A 439 9.86 16.58 23.65
CA ASP A 439 10.44 15.86 22.51
C ASP A 439 10.49 14.35 22.75
N ALA A 440 9.34 13.80 23.16
CA ALA A 440 9.24 12.42 23.63
C ALA A 440 7.93 11.74 23.24
N VAL A 441 7.99 10.42 23.14
CA VAL A 441 6.86 9.52 22.88
C VAL A 441 6.53 8.72 24.13
N SER A 442 5.24 8.53 24.39
CA SER A 442 4.71 7.66 25.44
C SER A 442 3.52 6.83 24.98
N THR A 443 3.29 5.69 25.62
CA THR A 443 2.11 4.85 25.39
C THR A 443 0.95 5.30 26.23
N VAL A 444 -0.19 5.55 25.57
CA VAL A 444 -1.45 5.97 26.21
C VAL A 444 -2.39 4.79 26.38
N ALA A 445 -2.44 3.88 25.40
CA ALA A 445 -3.22 2.67 25.42
C ALA A 445 -2.53 1.56 24.61
N ASP A 446 -2.79 0.30 24.97
CA ASP A 446 -2.25 -0.91 24.36
C ASP A 446 -3.31 -2.03 24.33
N GLY A 447 -3.01 -3.13 23.63
CA GLY A 447 -3.91 -4.28 23.51
C GLY A 447 -5.11 -4.03 22.60
N LEU A 448 -4.98 -3.11 21.65
CA LEU A 448 -6.01 -2.74 20.67
C LEU A 448 -5.88 -3.57 19.39
N GLY A 449 -7.00 -3.94 18.78
CA GLY A 449 -7.03 -4.72 17.54
C GLY A 449 -6.81 -3.85 16.31
N GLU A 450 -5.55 -3.71 15.89
CA GLU A 450 -5.11 -2.90 14.75
C GLU A 450 -5.80 -1.52 14.69
N PRO A 451 -5.47 -0.61 15.63
CA PRO A 451 -6.07 0.72 15.62
C PRO A 451 -5.72 1.44 14.32
N SER A 452 -6.72 1.79 13.53
CA SER A 452 -6.56 2.42 12.21
C SER A 452 -6.71 3.94 12.28
N ASP A 453 -7.32 4.44 13.35
CA ASP A 453 -7.52 5.86 13.57
C ASP A 453 -7.69 6.25 15.04
N VAL A 454 -7.47 7.54 15.32
CA VAL A 454 -7.77 8.17 16.62
C VAL A 454 -8.54 9.45 16.35
N VAL A 455 -9.68 9.65 17.02
CA VAL A 455 -10.53 10.83 16.84
C VAL A 455 -10.79 11.52 18.18
N LEU A 456 -10.69 12.85 18.17
CA LEU A 456 -11.08 13.70 19.29
C LEU A 456 -12.56 14.06 19.15
N GLY A 457 -13.36 13.68 20.13
CA GLY A 457 -14.76 14.05 20.22
C GLY A 457 -14.96 15.49 20.71
N PRO A 458 -16.19 16.02 20.57
CA PRO A 458 -16.50 17.42 20.88
C PRO A 458 -16.39 17.77 22.37
N GLU A 459 -16.45 16.78 23.28
CA GLU A 459 -16.29 16.97 24.72
C GLU A 459 -14.83 16.72 25.19
N GLY A 460 -13.91 16.48 24.26
CA GLY A 460 -12.50 16.20 24.52
C GLY A 460 -12.22 14.73 24.85
N GLU A 461 -13.22 13.85 24.71
CA GLU A 461 -13.04 12.41 24.76
C GLU A 461 -12.27 11.92 23.53
N VAL A 462 -11.50 10.84 23.68
CA VAL A 462 -10.75 10.24 22.57
C VAL A 462 -11.33 8.87 22.26
N LEU A 463 -11.67 8.64 21.01
CA LEU A 463 -12.07 7.34 20.49
C LEU A 463 -10.97 6.80 19.57
N VAL A 464 -10.82 5.49 19.60
CA VAL A 464 -9.91 4.73 18.76
C VAL A 464 -10.74 3.87 17.84
N VAL A 465 -10.46 3.92 16.53
CA VAL A 465 -11.07 3.00 15.57
C VAL A 465 -10.24 1.72 15.57
N GLU A 466 -10.77 0.63 16.11
CA GLU A 466 -10.12 -0.69 16.13
C GLU A 466 -10.61 -1.52 14.93
N SER A 467 -9.79 -1.58 13.88
CA SER A 467 -10.21 -2.18 12.61
C SER A 467 -10.47 -3.69 12.78
N SER A 468 -9.48 -4.43 13.27
CA SER A 468 -9.59 -5.89 13.49
C SER A 468 -10.51 -6.26 14.65
N ALA A 469 -10.88 -5.29 15.49
CA ALA A 469 -11.85 -5.48 16.58
C ALA A 469 -13.27 -5.04 16.21
N HIS A 470 -13.49 -4.56 14.98
CA HIS A 470 -14.81 -4.24 14.42
C HIS A 470 -15.60 -3.18 15.19
N ARG A 471 -14.92 -2.22 15.84
CA ARG A 471 -15.57 -1.25 16.75
C ARG A 471 -14.79 0.05 16.91
N LEU A 472 -15.44 1.02 17.56
CA LEU A 472 -14.78 2.18 18.17
C LEU A 472 -14.65 1.94 19.68
N THR A 473 -13.52 2.33 20.25
CA THR A 473 -13.25 2.19 21.69
C THR A 473 -12.87 3.54 22.29
N ARG A 474 -13.52 3.90 23.40
CA ARG A 474 -13.17 5.10 24.16
C ARG A 474 -11.94 4.87 25.01
N LEU A 475 -10.99 5.81 24.96
CA LEU A 475 -9.92 5.85 25.94
C LEU A 475 -10.48 6.22 27.32
N ALA A 476 -9.90 5.62 28.35
CA ALA A 476 -10.30 5.89 29.73
C ALA A 476 -10.08 7.38 30.08
N PRO A 477 -10.96 8.00 30.90
CA PRO A 477 -10.74 9.35 31.40
C PRO A 477 -9.36 9.48 32.06
N GLY A 478 -8.60 10.51 31.67
CA GLY A 478 -7.25 10.74 32.18
C GLY A 478 -6.15 9.89 31.54
N ALA A 479 -6.45 9.03 30.55
CA ALA A 479 -5.44 8.28 29.81
C ALA A 479 -4.38 9.19 29.18
N LEU A 480 -4.78 10.38 28.72
CA LEU A 480 -3.87 11.39 28.16
C LEU A 480 -2.99 12.08 29.20
N SER A 481 -3.30 11.98 30.49
CA SER A 481 -2.50 12.64 31.53
C SER A 481 -1.15 11.94 31.70
N ALA A 482 -0.16 12.65 32.24
CA ALA A 482 1.14 12.04 32.57
C ALA A 482 1.04 10.83 33.52
N ALA A 483 -0.03 10.75 34.33
CA ALA A 483 -0.31 9.60 35.19
C ALA A 483 -0.96 8.42 34.45
N GLY A 484 -1.65 8.70 33.33
CA GLY A 484 -2.25 7.70 32.45
C GLY A 484 -1.26 7.15 31.43
N ALA A 485 -0.30 7.97 31.00
CA ALA A 485 0.80 7.58 30.13
C ALA A 485 1.75 6.61 30.85
N ARG A 486 2.16 5.56 30.16
CA ARG A 486 3.14 4.59 30.64
C ARG A 486 4.39 4.65 29.76
N THR A 487 5.53 4.32 30.34
CA THR A 487 6.77 4.17 29.59
C THR A 487 6.96 2.70 29.22
N VAL A 488 6.92 2.42 27.93
CA VAL A 488 7.14 1.10 27.35
C VAL A 488 8.56 1.03 26.79
N THR A 489 9.38 0.16 27.35
CA THR A 489 10.68 -0.24 26.79
C THR A 489 10.51 -1.57 26.07
N GLY A 490 9.79 -1.52 24.95
CA GLY A 490 9.47 -2.71 24.17
C GLY A 490 10.61 -3.18 23.28
N GLN A 491 10.32 -4.17 22.46
CA GLN A 491 11.29 -4.74 21.54
C GLN A 491 11.53 -3.78 20.37
N ARG A 492 12.81 -3.63 20.03
CA ARG A 492 13.25 -2.98 18.80
C ARG A 492 13.31 -4.06 17.73
N HIS A 493 12.61 -3.85 16.63
CA HIS A 493 12.62 -4.75 15.50
C HIS A 493 13.30 -4.08 14.32
N ARG A 494 13.89 -4.92 13.47
CA ARG A 494 14.40 -4.50 12.18
C ARG A 494 14.16 -5.62 11.20
N THR A 495 13.53 -5.34 10.06
CA THR A 495 13.40 -6.37 9.02
C THR A 495 14.78 -6.65 8.43
N GLU A 496 15.35 -7.81 8.76
CA GLU A 496 16.55 -8.31 8.10
C GLU A 496 16.15 -9.19 6.91
N ARG A 497 15.95 -8.57 5.74
CA ARG A 497 15.94 -9.33 4.49
C ARG A 497 17.35 -9.87 4.23
N PRO A 498 17.50 -11.13 3.77
CA PRO A 498 18.80 -11.67 3.41
C PRO A 498 19.52 -10.71 2.46
N PRO A 499 20.71 -10.18 2.83
CA PRO A 499 21.38 -9.19 2.00
C PRO A 499 21.91 -9.86 0.74
N THR A 500 21.85 -9.15 -0.37
CA THR A 500 22.59 -9.55 -1.58
C THR A 500 24.07 -9.27 -1.35
N GLU A 501 24.91 -10.31 -1.46
CA GLU A 501 26.36 -10.13 -1.33
C GLU A 501 26.93 -9.55 -2.62
N LEU A 502 27.43 -8.31 -2.57
CA LEU A 502 28.03 -7.61 -3.71
C LEU A 502 29.55 -7.49 -3.55
N ALA A 503 30.26 -7.58 -4.68
CA ALA A 503 31.68 -7.29 -4.72
C ALA A 503 31.93 -5.81 -4.40
N ALA A 504 33.04 -5.50 -3.73
CA ALA A 504 33.55 -4.14 -3.68
C ALA A 504 34.03 -3.69 -5.07
N GLY A 505 33.90 -2.39 -5.38
CA GLY A 505 34.28 -1.85 -6.68
C GLY A 505 33.16 -1.91 -7.70
N GLU A 506 33.47 -2.27 -8.96
CA GLU A 506 32.51 -2.20 -10.05
C GLU A 506 31.47 -3.34 -9.97
N VAL A 507 30.19 -2.95 -9.96
CA VAL A 507 29.04 -3.86 -10.03
C VAL A 507 28.10 -3.40 -11.14
N THR A 508 27.63 -4.34 -11.96
CA THR A 508 26.61 -4.09 -12.98
C THR A 508 25.23 -4.29 -12.38
N LEU A 509 24.46 -3.22 -12.22
CA LEU A 509 23.02 -3.29 -11.98
C LEU A 509 22.32 -3.51 -13.32
N GLU A 510 21.43 -4.50 -13.39
CA GLU A 510 20.67 -4.83 -14.60
C GLU A 510 19.20 -5.02 -14.24
N ILE A 511 18.32 -4.25 -14.89
CA ILE A 511 16.89 -4.43 -14.82
C ILE A 511 16.47 -5.38 -15.94
N VAL A 512 16.11 -6.61 -15.57
CA VAL A 512 15.65 -7.62 -16.53
C VAL A 512 14.21 -7.28 -16.91
N PHE A 513 14.02 -6.92 -18.17
CA PHE A 513 12.73 -6.54 -18.71
C PHE A 513 12.52 -7.08 -20.14
N THR A 514 11.43 -7.84 -20.31
CA THR A 514 10.90 -8.26 -21.60
C THR A 514 9.46 -7.77 -21.71
N PRO A 515 9.10 -7.00 -22.76
CA PRO A 515 7.72 -6.59 -23.01
C PRO A 515 6.73 -7.76 -22.99
N ALA A 516 5.47 -7.49 -22.65
CA ALA A 516 4.43 -8.51 -22.73
C ALA A 516 4.27 -9.02 -24.18
N PRO A 517 3.76 -10.25 -24.38
CA PRO A 517 3.41 -10.72 -25.71
C PRO A 517 2.48 -9.71 -26.41
N GLY A 518 2.80 -9.35 -27.65
CA GLY A 518 2.06 -8.35 -28.41
C GLY A 518 2.35 -6.88 -28.05
N GLN A 519 3.34 -6.60 -27.20
CA GLN A 519 3.75 -5.23 -26.86
C GLN A 519 5.22 -4.96 -27.22
N LYS A 520 5.57 -3.68 -27.36
CA LYS A 520 6.93 -3.21 -27.61
C LYS A 520 7.26 -1.99 -26.76
N LEU A 521 8.55 -1.76 -26.50
CA LEU A 521 9.01 -0.45 -26.06
C LEU A 521 8.82 0.54 -27.22
N ASP A 522 8.21 1.68 -26.94
CA ASP A 522 7.95 2.73 -27.93
C ASP A 522 8.59 4.04 -27.48
N ASP A 523 9.70 4.40 -28.13
CA ASP A 523 10.43 5.64 -27.84
C ASP A 523 9.95 6.84 -28.67
N THR A 524 8.84 6.73 -29.40
CA THR A 524 8.36 7.76 -30.35
C THR A 524 8.13 9.12 -29.69
N PHE A 525 7.72 9.14 -28.42
CA PHE A 525 7.43 10.37 -27.66
C PHE A 525 8.43 10.68 -26.54
N GLY A 526 9.57 10.00 -26.54
CA GLY A 526 10.59 10.11 -25.52
C GLY A 526 11.02 8.73 -24.99
N PRO A 527 11.97 8.68 -24.06
CA PRO A 527 12.47 7.42 -23.52
C PRO A 527 11.34 6.60 -22.88
N SER A 528 11.16 5.37 -23.33
CA SER A 528 10.19 4.42 -22.80
C SER A 528 10.59 3.84 -21.43
N THR A 529 11.79 4.11 -20.96
CA THR A 529 12.31 3.56 -19.69
C THR A 529 12.99 4.63 -18.84
N ARG A 530 12.95 4.43 -17.52
CA ARG A 530 13.64 5.25 -16.53
C ARG A 530 14.21 4.35 -15.44
N LEU A 531 15.42 4.66 -15.00
CA LEU A 531 16.10 4.02 -13.89
C LEU A 531 16.65 5.09 -12.95
N GLU A 532 16.31 5.04 -11.67
CA GLU A 532 16.85 5.90 -10.63
C GLU A 532 17.51 5.07 -9.54
N VAL A 533 18.70 5.47 -9.10
CA VAL A 533 19.50 4.74 -8.13
C VAL A 533 19.96 5.67 -7.02
N SER A 534 19.75 5.28 -5.78
CA SER A 534 20.30 5.92 -4.58
C SER A 534 20.75 4.85 -3.58
N ALA A 535 21.40 5.28 -2.51
CA ALA A 535 21.84 4.38 -1.46
C ALA A 535 21.65 4.98 -0.08
N SER A 536 21.44 4.10 0.90
CA SER A 536 21.51 4.42 2.32
C SER A 536 22.47 3.44 3.01
N PRO A 537 23.56 3.89 3.63
CA PRO A 537 24.01 5.29 3.64
C PRO A 537 24.47 5.75 2.23
N PRO A 538 24.39 7.04 1.87
CA PRO A 538 24.78 7.53 0.54
C PRO A 538 26.21 7.18 0.15
N GLU A 539 27.12 7.09 1.14
CA GLU A 539 28.53 6.75 0.97
C GLU A 539 28.78 5.32 0.48
N LEU A 540 27.76 4.45 0.48
CA LEU A 540 27.82 3.12 -0.12
C LEU A 540 28.13 3.20 -1.63
N LEU A 541 27.64 4.23 -2.31
CA LEU A 541 27.89 4.47 -3.73
C LEU A 541 28.93 5.58 -3.91
N VAL A 542 30.07 5.22 -4.50
CA VAL A 542 31.07 6.21 -4.97
C VAL A 542 30.61 6.82 -6.30
N GLU A 543 30.07 5.98 -7.18
CA GLU A 543 29.51 6.37 -8.48
C GLU A 543 28.27 5.52 -8.80
N GLY A 544 27.40 6.04 -9.68
CA GLY A 544 26.22 5.32 -10.16
C GLY A 544 24.90 5.70 -9.49
N ALA A 545 24.87 6.72 -8.63
CA ALA A 545 23.63 7.32 -8.13
C ALA A 545 23.01 8.33 -9.11
N GLY A 546 21.70 8.58 -9.01
CA GLY A 546 20.92 9.51 -9.86
C GLY A 546 20.02 8.79 -10.87
N SER A 547 19.52 9.50 -11.87
CA SER A 547 18.60 8.96 -12.89
C SER A 547 19.25 8.75 -14.27
N THR A 548 18.73 7.77 -15.02
CA THR A 548 19.09 7.44 -16.42
C THR A 548 17.88 6.80 -17.12
N THR A 549 18.01 6.53 -18.42
CA THR A 549 17.01 5.80 -19.24
C THR A 549 17.54 4.43 -19.68
N GLU A 550 18.77 4.07 -19.33
CA GLU A 550 19.29 2.72 -19.58
C GLU A 550 18.82 1.79 -18.45
N LEU A 551 18.39 0.58 -18.81
CA LEU A 551 18.03 -0.48 -17.85
C LEU A 551 19.25 -1.20 -17.27
N THR A 552 20.46 -0.85 -17.71
CA THR A 552 21.72 -1.35 -17.16
C THR A 552 22.57 -0.20 -16.68
N ARG A 553 23.24 -0.37 -15.54
CA ARG A 553 24.05 0.69 -14.94
C ARG A 553 25.30 0.17 -14.25
N ARG A 554 26.42 0.85 -14.45
CA ARG A 554 27.64 0.66 -13.66
C ARG A 554 27.50 1.37 -12.32
N LEU A 555 27.64 0.62 -11.24
CA LEU A 555 27.78 1.11 -9.87
C LEU A 555 29.21 0.93 -9.40
N VAL A 556 29.70 1.84 -8.56
CA VAL A 556 30.98 1.67 -7.86
C VAL A 556 30.70 1.60 -6.36
N ILE A 557 30.76 0.39 -5.81
CA ILE A 557 30.48 0.09 -4.41
C ILE A 557 31.71 0.41 -3.56
N ASN A 558 31.51 1.24 -2.54
CA ASN A 558 32.57 1.68 -1.65
C ASN A 558 33.05 0.53 -0.74
N PRO A 559 34.32 0.10 -0.81
CA PRO A 559 34.85 -0.96 0.05
C PRO A 559 34.87 -0.59 1.54
N ALA A 560 34.79 0.69 1.89
CA ALA A 560 34.78 1.15 3.28
C ALA A 560 33.42 0.98 3.97
N VAL A 561 32.35 0.73 3.21
CA VAL A 561 30.99 0.53 3.73
C VAL A 561 30.64 -0.95 3.66
N SER A 562 30.53 -1.61 4.82
CA SER A 562 30.33 -3.06 4.88
C SER A 562 28.91 -3.52 4.49
N ALA A 563 27.91 -2.65 4.62
CA ALA A 563 26.52 -2.94 4.31
C ALA A 563 25.72 -1.65 4.10
N GLY A 564 24.60 -1.77 3.38
CA GLY A 564 23.62 -0.69 3.22
C GLY A 564 22.43 -1.17 2.41
N VAL A 565 21.63 -0.24 1.89
CA VAL A 565 20.48 -0.51 1.03
C VAL A 565 20.66 0.28 -0.26
N LEU A 566 20.62 -0.40 -1.40
CA LEU A 566 20.48 0.24 -2.70
C LEU A 566 18.99 0.47 -2.97
N GLN A 567 18.61 1.72 -3.16
CA GLN A 567 17.27 2.09 -3.63
C GLN A 567 17.33 2.18 -5.15
N VAL A 568 16.53 1.38 -5.83
CA VAL A 568 16.48 1.32 -7.28
C VAL A 568 15.03 1.47 -7.70
N VAL A 569 14.73 2.46 -8.54
CA VAL A 569 13.40 2.63 -9.14
C VAL A 569 13.54 2.40 -10.63
N ALA A 570 12.80 1.44 -11.18
CA ALA A 570 12.73 1.23 -12.62
C ALA A 570 11.30 1.39 -13.13
N GLN A 571 11.19 1.98 -14.31
CA GLN A 571 9.94 2.17 -15.02
C GLN A 571 10.14 1.77 -16.48
N ALA A 572 9.12 1.12 -17.05
CA ALA A 572 9.07 0.76 -18.46
C ALA A 572 7.65 0.98 -18.99
N ALA A 573 7.54 1.77 -20.06
CA ALA A 573 6.32 1.99 -20.82
C ALA A 573 6.35 1.11 -22.07
N THR A 574 5.38 0.22 -22.22
CA THR A 574 5.20 -0.60 -23.41
C THR A 574 3.90 -0.25 -24.10
N CYS A 575 3.87 -0.28 -25.43
CA CYS A 575 2.66 -0.04 -26.19
C CYS A 575 2.30 -1.25 -27.05
N ASP A 576 1.02 -1.41 -27.34
CA ASP A 576 0.53 -2.46 -28.23
C ASP A 576 1.25 -2.42 -29.59
N ALA A 577 1.71 -3.59 -30.05
CA ALA A 577 2.34 -3.74 -31.34
C ALA A 577 1.29 -3.80 -32.46
N ASP A 578 1.64 -3.23 -33.62
CA ASP A 578 0.93 -3.41 -34.88
C ASP A 578 -0.55 -2.97 -34.91
N VAL A 579 -0.92 -1.94 -34.12
CA VAL A 579 -2.25 -1.31 -34.12
C VAL A 579 -2.18 0.20 -34.38
N GLU A 580 -3.20 0.78 -35.01
CA GLU A 580 -3.25 2.20 -35.43
C GLU A 580 -3.36 3.19 -34.26
N HIS A 581 -3.93 2.73 -33.14
CA HIS A 581 -4.07 3.49 -31.88
C HIS A 581 -3.60 2.62 -30.71
N ALA A 582 -2.28 2.43 -30.61
CA ALA A 582 -1.69 1.62 -29.56
C ALA A 582 -1.97 2.22 -28.17
N ALA A 583 -2.55 1.41 -27.27
CA ALA A 583 -2.55 1.74 -25.86
C ALA A 583 -1.13 1.54 -25.31
N CYS A 584 -0.74 2.39 -24.37
CA CYS A 584 0.55 2.27 -23.68
C CYS A 584 0.32 1.99 -22.19
N HIS A 585 1.18 1.16 -21.63
CA HIS A 585 1.06 0.58 -20.31
C HIS A 585 2.36 0.86 -19.57
N LEU A 586 2.26 1.45 -18.38
CA LEU A 586 3.41 1.68 -17.52
C LEU A 586 3.51 0.58 -16.48
N THR A 587 4.69 -0.03 -16.40
CA THR A 587 5.13 -0.88 -15.31
C THR A 587 6.19 -0.13 -14.51
N ARG A 588 6.08 -0.18 -13.18
CA ARG A 588 7.01 0.45 -12.25
C ARG A 588 7.35 -0.51 -11.11
N GLN A 589 8.60 -0.49 -10.66
CA GLN A 589 8.98 -1.11 -9.40
C GLN A 589 10.07 -0.30 -8.68
N ASP A 590 9.90 -0.20 -7.36
CA ASP A 590 10.86 0.40 -6.44
C ASP A 590 11.46 -0.72 -5.58
N TRP A 591 12.76 -1.00 -5.71
CA TRP A 591 13.48 -1.96 -4.87
C TRP A 591 14.30 -1.22 -3.82
N GLY A 592 14.12 -1.55 -2.55
CA GLY A 592 15.20 -1.43 -1.57
C GLY A 592 15.95 -2.74 -1.53
N VAL A 593 17.19 -2.83 -1.99
CA VAL A 593 18.00 -4.05 -1.96
C VAL A 593 18.99 -3.95 -0.81
N PRO A 594 18.84 -4.70 0.30
CA PRO A 594 19.87 -4.78 1.32
C PRO A 594 21.11 -5.44 0.70
N VAL A 595 22.26 -4.81 0.87
CA VAL A 595 23.53 -5.31 0.35
C VAL A 595 24.54 -5.50 1.47
N ARG A 596 25.35 -6.54 1.32
CA ARG A 596 26.55 -6.77 2.13
C ARG A 596 27.75 -6.77 1.19
N VAL A 597 28.75 -5.97 1.49
CA VAL A 597 29.95 -5.88 0.65
C VAL A 597 30.93 -6.95 1.10
N THR A 598 31.29 -7.86 0.19
CA THR A 598 32.22 -8.96 0.46
C THR A 598 33.18 -9.14 -0.71
N ASP A 599 34.38 -9.66 -0.46
CA ASP A 599 35.37 -9.90 -1.52
C ASP A 599 34.92 -10.95 -2.56
N ALA A 600 33.99 -11.83 -2.18
CA ALA A 600 33.44 -12.90 -3.01
C ALA A 600 32.01 -12.59 -3.53
N GLY A 601 31.50 -11.39 -3.28
CA GLY A 601 30.16 -11.00 -3.71
C GLY A 601 30.04 -10.93 -5.22
N THR A 602 28.79 -10.90 -5.72
CA THR A 602 28.56 -10.84 -7.16
C THR A 602 28.94 -9.47 -7.72
N GLY A 603 29.54 -9.46 -8.93
CA GLY A 603 29.75 -8.26 -9.73
C GLY A 603 28.52 -7.88 -10.59
N ARG A 604 27.42 -8.64 -10.49
CA ARG A 604 26.17 -8.40 -11.23
C ARG A 604 24.98 -8.48 -10.28
N LEU A 605 24.14 -7.45 -10.30
CA LEU A 605 22.89 -7.36 -9.55
C LEU A 605 21.70 -7.32 -10.53
N PRO A 606 21.08 -8.47 -10.83
CA PRO A 606 19.86 -8.52 -11.64
C PRO A 606 18.63 -8.24 -10.78
N LEU A 607 17.78 -7.31 -11.21
CA LEU A 607 16.46 -7.04 -10.66
C LEU A 607 15.41 -7.28 -11.76
N ILE A 608 14.49 -8.21 -11.52
CA ILE A 608 13.52 -8.63 -12.53
C ILE A 608 12.33 -7.68 -12.45
N LEU A 609 12.12 -6.87 -13.48
CA LEU A 609 10.88 -6.12 -13.67
C LEU A 609 9.83 -7.01 -14.36
N ARG A 610 10.24 -7.67 -15.44
CA ARG A 610 9.42 -8.67 -16.15
C ARG A 610 10.31 -9.61 -16.98
N GLY A 611 10.12 -10.92 -16.83
CA GLY A 611 10.82 -11.94 -17.62
C GLY A 611 11.51 -12.98 -16.75
N LEU A 612 12.58 -13.57 -17.26
CA LEU A 612 13.43 -14.52 -16.53
C LEU A 612 14.88 -14.09 -16.70
N ASP A 613 15.65 -14.14 -15.61
CA ASP A 613 17.10 -13.94 -15.67
C ASP A 613 17.74 -15.15 -16.38
N ALA A 614 18.60 -14.88 -17.36
CA ALA A 614 19.10 -15.86 -18.34
C ALA A 614 20.45 -16.47 -17.97
#